data_AF-A0AAN9YPY6-F1
#
_entry.id   AF-A0AAN9YPY6-F1
#
_cell.length_a   1.000
_cell.length_b   1.000
_cell.length_c   1.000
_cell.angle_alpha   90.00
_cell.angle_beta   90.00
_cell.angle_gamma   90.00
#
_symmetry.space_group_name_H-M   'P 1'
#
loop_
_entity.id
_entity.type
_entity.pdbx_description
1 polymer ?
#
loop_
_entity_poly.entity_id
_entity_poly.type
_entity_poly.pdbx_seq_one_letter_code
_entity_poly.pdbx_strand_id
1 'polypeptide(L)'
;MASDLDTYTHLPLQLDGQTKAISAPTSTSRTLAAELEALNNLHRALLNLEAPATPAAGGPPGAAAVAGVPPPPVPVNPKRSGNITRLRESGNAEFRKGRSGEAARLYGVGLQMALARPLWEPQGLVREEVAALYANRAQARMALQRWAEAAVDAEASVEAKRVGNGKAWWRRGKCLLEMGRLEEAREWVGRGVELEGEEGELAALVREIDAKLVREKERVKAEKEKEKEAKK
;
A
#
# COMPACT_ATOMS: atom_id res chain seq x y z
N MET A 1 6.41 29.19 39.66
CA MET A 1 6.45 28.15 40.70
C MET A 1 5.82 26.92 40.09
N ALA A 2 6.64 26.01 39.54
CA ALA A 2 6.15 24.72 39.09
C ALA A 2 5.85 23.89 40.34
N SER A 3 4.62 23.40 40.49
CA SER A 3 4.32 22.44 41.54
C SER A 3 5.07 21.15 41.26
N ASP A 4 5.79 20.64 42.25
CA ASP A 4 6.51 19.34 42.29
C ASP A 4 5.59 18.10 42.12
N LEU A 5 4.43 18.25 41.48
CA LEU A 5 3.41 17.22 41.29
C LEU A 5 2.96 17.04 39.84
N ASP A 6 3.61 17.68 38.87
CA ASP A 6 3.34 17.44 37.45
C ASP A 6 4.32 16.40 36.91
N THR A 7 3.84 15.18 36.66
CA THR A 7 4.62 14.07 36.07
C THR A 7 4.80 14.19 34.55
N TYR A 8 4.37 15.29 33.94
CA TYR A 8 4.36 15.49 32.49
C TYR A 8 4.95 16.85 32.08
N THR A 9 5.36 16.97 30.81
CA THR A 9 5.85 18.24 30.24
C THR A 9 4.69 19.04 29.67
N HIS A 10 4.43 20.22 30.23
CA HIS A 10 3.38 21.11 29.74
C HIS A 10 3.76 21.76 28.39
N LEU A 11 2.87 21.66 27.40
CA LEU A 11 3.05 22.25 26.07
C LEU A 11 2.09 23.43 25.85
N PRO A 12 2.55 24.57 25.33
CA PRO A 12 1.71 25.73 25.05
C PRO A 12 0.86 25.53 23.79
N LEU A 13 -0.30 24.85 23.95
CA LEU A 13 -1.24 24.57 22.86
C LEU A 13 -2.38 25.61 22.82
N GLN A 14 -2.95 25.84 21.64
CA GLN A 14 -4.09 26.71 21.40
C GLN A 14 -5.22 25.94 20.69
N LEU A 15 -6.45 26.11 21.16
CA LEU A 15 -7.66 25.56 20.54
C LEU A 15 -8.37 26.66 19.76
N ASP A 16 -8.65 26.40 18.48
CA ASP A 16 -9.54 27.24 17.69
C ASP A 16 -11.00 26.93 18.03
N GLY A 17 -11.76 27.94 18.46
CA GLY A 17 -13.15 27.80 18.89
C GLY A 17 -14.13 27.43 17.76
N GLN A 18 -13.81 27.70 16.49
CA GLN A 18 -14.68 27.35 15.35
C GLN A 18 -14.35 25.98 14.79
N THR A 19 -13.07 25.74 14.47
CA THR A 19 -12.65 24.48 13.82
C THR A 19 -12.45 23.35 14.82
N LYS A 20 -12.37 23.66 16.13
CA LYS A 20 -11.96 22.75 17.20
C LYS A 20 -10.58 22.14 16.96
N ALA A 21 -9.77 22.76 16.08
CA ALA A 21 -8.41 22.30 15.79
C ALA A 21 -7.45 22.80 16.87
N ILE A 22 -6.49 21.94 17.22
CA ILE A 22 -5.42 22.27 18.17
C ILE A 22 -4.16 22.64 17.39
N SER A 23 -3.50 23.72 17.80
CA SER A 23 -2.28 24.26 17.19
C SER A 23 -1.23 24.61 18.26
N ALA A 24 0.04 24.69 17.86
CA ALA A 24 1.16 25.07 18.74
C ALA A 24 1.96 26.21 18.09
N PRO A 25 1.47 27.47 18.11
CA PRO A 25 2.08 28.57 17.36
C PRO A 25 3.48 28.94 17.83
N THR A 26 3.82 28.65 19.09
CA THR A 26 5.12 28.96 19.68
C THR A 26 6.13 27.82 19.54
N SER A 27 5.73 26.67 18.98
CA SER A 27 6.63 25.52 18.82
C SER A 27 7.13 25.40 17.39
N THR A 28 8.43 25.19 17.23
CA THR A 28 9.08 24.91 15.93
C THR A 28 9.30 23.41 15.70
N SER A 29 8.83 22.56 16.61
CA SER A 29 9.03 21.11 16.54
C SER A 29 8.18 20.49 15.43
N ARG A 30 8.84 19.87 14.45
CA ARG A 30 8.18 19.15 13.36
C ARG A 30 7.39 17.94 13.86
N THR A 31 7.88 17.25 14.88
CA THR A 31 7.20 16.08 15.44
C THR A 31 5.89 16.48 16.12
N LEU A 32 5.91 17.55 16.91
CA LEU A 32 4.68 18.08 17.54
C LEU A 32 3.66 18.52 16.49
N ALA A 33 4.10 19.20 15.43
CA ALA A 33 3.21 19.62 14.35
C ALA A 33 2.52 18.42 13.66
N ALA A 34 3.28 17.34 13.40
CA ALA A 34 2.74 16.13 12.81
C ALA A 34 1.72 15.42 13.73
N GLU A 35 1.99 15.35 15.03
CA GLU A 35 1.06 14.77 16.01
C GLU A 35 -0.23 15.60 16.15
N LEU A 36 -0.13 16.93 16.12
CA LEU A 36 -1.30 17.81 16.13
C LEU A 36 -2.14 17.65 14.87
N GLU A 37 -1.52 17.49 13.71
CA GLU A 37 -2.22 17.17 12.46
C GLU A 37 -2.95 15.82 12.55
N ALA A 38 -2.27 14.78 13.06
CA ALA A 38 -2.87 13.48 13.29
C ALA A 38 -4.06 13.54 14.26
N LEU A 39 -3.93 14.31 15.35
CA LEU A 39 -4.98 14.54 16.33
C LEU A 39 -6.20 15.24 15.72
N ASN A 40 -5.97 16.30 14.93
CA ASN A 40 -7.03 17.04 14.25
C ASN A 40 -7.73 16.17 13.18
N ASN A 41 -6.99 15.31 12.49
CA ASN A 41 -7.54 14.32 11.55
C ASN A 41 -8.40 13.28 12.29
N LEU A 42 -7.93 12.77 13.43
CA LEU A 42 -8.68 11.84 14.27
C LEU A 42 -9.96 12.49 14.81
N HIS A 43 -9.90 13.73 15.30
CA HIS A 43 -11.08 14.45 15.77
C HIS A 43 -12.16 14.56 14.70
N ARG A 44 -11.79 14.96 13.48
CA ARG A 44 -12.72 15.02 12.34
C ARG A 44 -13.28 13.65 11.96
N ALA A 45 -12.47 12.59 12.04
CA ALA A 45 -12.93 11.23 11.77
C ALA A 45 -13.94 10.74 12.83
N LEU A 46 -13.71 11.06 14.11
CA LEU A 46 -14.62 10.68 15.21
C LEU A 46 -15.94 11.47 15.17
N LEU A 47 -15.93 12.73 14.75
CA LEU A 47 -17.16 13.52 14.56
C LEU A 47 -18.04 12.98 13.42
N ASN A 48 -17.41 12.39 12.40
CA ASN A 48 -18.10 11.81 11.23
C ASN A 48 -18.47 10.33 11.42
N LEU A 49 -18.33 9.78 12.63
CA LEU A 49 -18.78 8.43 12.94
C LEU A 49 -20.31 8.36 12.83
N GLU A 50 -20.81 7.65 11.82
CA GLU A 50 -22.19 7.19 11.82
C GLU A 50 -22.38 6.21 12.99
N ALA A 51 -23.28 6.53 13.92
CA ALA A 51 -23.62 5.61 15.00
C ALA A 51 -24.14 4.29 14.41
N PRO A 52 -23.73 3.11 14.91
CA PRO A 52 -24.24 1.84 14.42
C PRO A 52 -25.76 1.80 14.60
N ALA A 53 -26.48 1.44 13.53
CA ALA A 53 -27.95 1.39 13.48
C ALA A 53 -28.56 0.33 14.44
N THR A 54 -27.73 -0.53 15.05
CA THR A 54 -28.17 -1.56 15.98
C THR A 54 -27.13 -1.75 17.09
N PRO A 55 -27.54 -1.77 18.37
CA PRO A 55 -26.66 -2.22 19.45
C PRO A 55 -26.26 -3.67 19.16
N ALA A 56 -24.97 -3.98 19.34
CA ALA A 56 -24.45 -5.33 19.15
C ALA A 56 -25.32 -6.34 19.92
N ALA A 57 -25.83 -7.35 19.22
CA ALA A 57 -26.64 -8.40 19.81
C ALA A 57 -25.85 -9.09 20.94
N GLY A 58 -26.23 -8.82 22.19
CA GLY A 58 -25.61 -9.39 23.39
C GLY A 58 -24.87 -8.40 24.31
N GLY A 59 -24.80 -7.11 23.95
CA GLY A 59 -24.25 -6.08 24.86
C GLY A 59 -25.21 -5.72 25.99
N PRO A 60 -24.72 -5.32 27.19
CA PRO A 60 -25.59 -4.92 28.29
C PRO A 60 -26.53 -3.78 27.86
N PRO A 61 -27.81 -3.80 28.28
CA PRO A 61 -28.77 -2.75 27.94
C PRO A 61 -28.29 -1.43 28.54
N GLY A 62 -27.76 -0.53 27.70
CA GLY A 62 -27.18 0.75 28.13
C GLY A 62 -25.92 1.17 27.36
N ALA A 63 -25.26 0.28 26.62
CA ALA A 63 -24.16 0.63 25.71
C ALA A 63 -24.70 1.23 24.40
N ALA A 64 -25.48 2.30 24.48
CA ALA A 64 -25.70 3.17 23.33
C ALA A 64 -24.32 3.66 22.87
N ALA A 65 -24.06 3.63 21.56
CA ALA A 65 -22.83 4.16 21.00
C ALA A 65 -22.64 5.61 21.49
N VAL A 66 -21.70 5.82 22.40
CA VAL A 66 -21.37 7.15 22.90
C VAL A 66 -20.83 7.91 21.70
N ALA A 67 -21.46 9.02 21.33
CA ALA A 67 -21.03 9.86 20.22
C ALA A 67 -19.53 10.19 20.38
N GLY A 68 -18.72 9.85 19.38
CA GLY A 68 -17.27 10.05 19.39
C GLY A 68 -16.43 8.87 19.92
N VAL A 69 -17.03 7.73 20.28
CA VAL A 69 -16.29 6.49 20.59
C VAL A 69 -16.38 5.52 19.41
N PRO A 70 -15.25 5.02 18.88
CA PRO A 70 -15.27 4.08 17.77
C PRO A 70 -15.93 2.75 18.16
N PRO A 71 -16.71 2.12 17.25
CA PRO A 71 -17.28 0.80 17.49
C PRO A 71 -16.18 -0.28 17.56
N PRO A 72 -16.49 -1.48 18.08
CA PRO A 72 -15.56 -2.59 18.02
C PRO A 72 -15.19 -2.89 16.55
N PRO A 73 -13.96 -3.37 16.27
CA PRO A 73 -13.49 -3.62 14.89
C PRO A 73 -14.34 -4.62 14.09
N VAL A 74 -15.10 -5.48 14.77
CA VAL A 74 -16.00 -6.46 14.17
C VAL A 74 -17.36 -6.29 14.85
N PRO A 75 -18.49 -6.24 14.11
CA PRO A 75 -18.63 -6.40 12.65
C PRO A 75 -18.31 -5.12 11.84
N VAL A 76 -17.79 -5.30 10.62
CA VAL A 76 -17.44 -4.20 9.70
C VAL A 76 -18.64 -3.82 8.83
N ASN A 77 -18.83 -2.53 8.56
CA ASN A 77 -19.84 -2.07 7.60
C ASN A 77 -19.48 -2.50 6.15
N PRO A 78 -20.31 -3.33 5.48
CA PRO A 78 -19.97 -3.87 4.17
C PRO A 78 -20.04 -2.85 3.03
N LYS A 79 -20.66 -1.68 3.22
CA LYS A 79 -20.90 -0.68 2.17
C LYS A 79 -19.61 -0.24 1.48
N ARG A 80 -18.55 0.00 2.25
CA ARG A 80 -17.25 0.42 1.71
C ARG A 80 -16.59 -0.69 0.90
N SER A 81 -16.54 -1.92 1.43
CA SER A 81 -16.03 -3.09 0.69
C SER A 81 -16.79 -3.32 -0.62
N GLY A 82 -18.11 -3.15 -0.61
CA GLY A 82 -18.93 -3.25 -1.82
C GLY A 82 -18.56 -2.21 -2.87
N ASN A 83 -18.34 -0.95 -2.48
CA ASN A 83 -17.90 0.10 -3.39
C ASN A 83 -16.48 -0.16 -3.93
N ILE A 84 -15.56 -0.67 -3.08
CA ILE A 84 -14.18 -0.99 -3.48
C ILE A 84 -14.21 -2.12 -4.53
N THR A 85 -15.02 -3.14 -4.28
CA THR A 85 -15.22 -4.26 -5.20
C THR A 85 -15.77 -3.79 -6.54
N ARG A 86 -16.78 -2.90 -6.53
CA ARG A 86 -17.35 -2.31 -7.76
C ARG A 86 -16.32 -1.51 -8.56
N LEU A 87 -15.47 -0.72 -7.90
CA LEU A 87 -14.38 0.01 -8.57
C LEU A 87 -13.35 -0.94 -9.18
N ARG A 88 -12.98 -1.99 -8.46
CA ARG A 88 -12.08 -3.04 -8.97
C ARG A 88 -12.66 -3.73 -10.19
N GLU A 89 -13.94 -4.11 -10.15
CA GLU A 89 -14.63 -4.75 -11.27
C GLU A 89 -14.76 -3.83 -12.48
N SER A 90 -15.06 -2.55 -12.25
CA SER A 90 -15.09 -1.53 -13.30
C SER A 90 -13.71 -1.36 -13.95
N GLY A 91 -12.64 -1.31 -13.15
CA GLY A 91 -11.26 -1.30 -13.65
C GLY A 91 -10.93 -2.55 -14.47
N ASN A 92 -11.35 -3.74 -14.01
CA ASN A 92 -11.17 -4.99 -14.73
C ASN A 92 -11.93 -4.97 -16.07
N ALA A 93 -13.13 -4.41 -16.12
CA ALA A 93 -13.93 -4.29 -17.34
C ALA A 93 -13.25 -3.37 -18.36
N GLU A 94 -12.76 -2.19 -17.95
CA GLU A 94 -12.02 -1.29 -18.85
C GLU A 94 -10.67 -1.90 -19.29
N PHE A 95 -10.00 -2.65 -18.42
CA PHE A 95 -8.77 -3.35 -18.77
C PHE A 95 -9.00 -4.41 -19.86
N ARG A 96 -10.08 -5.20 -19.77
CA ARG A 96 -10.44 -6.18 -20.82
C ARG A 96 -10.79 -5.54 -22.15
N LYS A 97 -11.26 -4.28 -22.15
CA LYS A 97 -11.51 -3.49 -23.37
C LYS A 97 -10.22 -2.88 -23.96
N GLY A 98 -9.05 -3.16 -23.40
CA GLY A 98 -7.77 -2.58 -23.82
C GLY A 98 -7.53 -1.14 -23.34
N ARG A 99 -8.43 -0.58 -22.53
CA ARG A 99 -8.33 0.79 -21.99
C ARG A 99 -7.52 0.79 -20.69
N SER A 100 -6.24 0.42 -20.77
CA SER A 100 -5.38 0.24 -19.60
C SER A 100 -5.15 1.53 -18.79
N GLY A 101 -5.18 2.70 -19.44
CA GLY A 101 -5.08 4.01 -18.75
C GLY A 101 -6.25 4.27 -17.80
N GLU A 102 -7.49 4.13 -18.30
CA GLU A 102 -8.70 4.28 -17.47
C GLU A 102 -8.78 3.21 -16.39
N ALA A 103 -8.39 1.97 -16.71
CA ALA A 103 -8.31 0.90 -15.72
C ALA A 103 -7.37 1.28 -14.55
N ALA A 104 -6.16 1.79 -14.86
CA ALA A 104 -5.21 2.23 -13.85
C ALA A 104 -5.76 3.37 -12.97
N ARG A 105 -6.52 4.29 -13.57
CA ARG A 105 -7.22 5.37 -12.84
C ARG A 105 -8.27 4.81 -11.88
N LEU A 106 -9.12 3.89 -12.34
CA LEU A 106 -10.17 3.27 -11.53
C LEU A 106 -9.59 2.47 -10.35
N TYR A 107 -8.52 1.70 -10.57
CA TYR A 107 -7.81 1.04 -9.47
C TYR A 107 -7.20 2.05 -8.50
N GLY A 108 -6.68 3.18 -8.99
CA GLY A 108 -6.18 4.27 -8.16
C GLY A 108 -7.23 4.86 -7.23
N VAL A 109 -8.44 5.12 -7.74
CA VAL A 109 -9.57 5.58 -6.91
C VAL A 109 -9.98 4.52 -5.89
N GLY A 110 -9.99 3.24 -6.29
CA GLY A 110 -10.24 2.13 -5.37
C GLY A 110 -9.22 2.07 -4.23
N LEU A 111 -7.93 2.28 -4.52
CA LEU A 111 -6.84 2.30 -3.53
C LEU A 111 -7.01 3.45 -2.55
N GLN A 112 -7.32 4.66 -3.03
CA GLN A 112 -7.59 5.80 -2.17
C GLN A 112 -8.74 5.51 -1.20
N MET A 113 -9.82 4.89 -1.68
CA MET A 113 -10.97 4.55 -0.85
C MET A 113 -10.67 3.44 0.17
N ALA A 114 -9.83 2.46 -0.18
CA ALA A 114 -9.39 1.39 0.70
C ALA A 114 -8.43 1.90 1.79
N LEU A 115 -7.47 2.76 1.44
CA LEU A 115 -6.52 3.37 2.38
C LEU A 115 -7.16 4.43 3.29
N ALA A 116 -8.24 5.08 2.84
CA ALA A 116 -9.04 5.99 3.64
C ALA A 116 -10.06 5.28 4.55
N ARG A 117 -9.85 4.00 4.86
CA ARG A 117 -10.64 3.29 5.87
C ARG A 117 -10.33 3.83 7.27
N PRO A 118 -11.33 3.91 8.16
CA PRO A 118 -11.06 4.29 9.54
C PRO A 118 -10.09 3.33 10.24
N LEU A 119 -9.23 3.88 11.09
CA LEU A 119 -8.13 3.15 11.75
C LEU A 119 -8.58 2.07 12.73
N TRP A 120 -9.83 2.13 13.20
CA TRP A 120 -10.42 1.13 14.10
C TRP A 120 -11.01 -0.08 13.37
N GLU A 121 -11.04 -0.09 12.03
CA GLU A 121 -11.45 -1.26 11.27
C GLU A 121 -10.31 -2.30 11.14
N PRO A 122 -10.61 -3.58 10.87
CA PRO A 122 -9.61 -4.63 10.79
C PRO A 122 -8.59 -4.38 9.67
N GLN A 123 -7.32 -4.22 10.05
CA GLN A 123 -6.24 -3.96 9.09
C GLN A 123 -6.03 -5.12 8.09
N GLY A 124 -6.40 -6.34 8.46
CA GLY A 124 -6.37 -7.49 7.55
C GLY A 124 -7.27 -7.30 6.33
N LEU A 125 -8.46 -6.70 6.51
CA LEU A 125 -9.38 -6.39 5.41
C LEU A 125 -8.78 -5.35 4.47
N VAL A 126 -8.20 -4.28 5.03
CA VAL A 126 -7.52 -3.22 4.26
C VAL A 126 -6.39 -3.83 3.42
N ARG A 127 -5.55 -4.68 4.04
CA ARG A 127 -4.42 -5.34 3.36
C ARG A 127 -4.87 -6.20 2.18
N GLU A 128 -5.92 -7.00 2.33
CA GLU A 128 -6.45 -7.83 1.25
C GLU A 128 -7.00 -6.99 0.08
N GLU A 129 -7.79 -5.96 0.39
CA GLU A 129 -8.37 -5.06 -0.63
C GLU A 129 -7.27 -4.30 -1.40
N VAL A 130 -6.31 -3.75 -0.67
CA VAL A 130 -5.19 -2.96 -1.20
C VAL A 130 -4.22 -3.84 -2.00
N ALA A 131 -3.89 -5.04 -1.52
CA ALA A 131 -3.03 -5.97 -2.23
C ALA A 131 -3.58 -6.28 -3.63
N ALA A 132 -4.87 -6.62 -3.73
CA ALA A 132 -5.51 -6.94 -5.00
C ALA A 132 -5.55 -5.74 -5.96
N LEU A 133 -5.87 -4.54 -5.46
CA LEU A 133 -5.93 -3.34 -6.28
C LEU A 133 -4.55 -2.90 -6.80
N TYR A 134 -3.51 -2.94 -5.96
CA TYR A 134 -2.15 -2.67 -6.39
C TYR A 134 -1.70 -3.66 -7.46
N ALA A 135 -2.00 -4.96 -7.28
CA ALA A 135 -1.63 -5.99 -8.25
C ALA A 135 -2.29 -5.75 -9.63
N ASN A 136 -3.56 -5.34 -9.64
CA ASN A 136 -4.28 -5.02 -10.87
C ASN A 136 -3.82 -3.71 -11.52
N ARG A 137 -3.49 -2.69 -10.71
CA ARG A 137 -2.92 -1.42 -11.19
C ARG A 137 -1.53 -1.62 -11.80
N ALA A 138 -0.70 -2.47 -11.17
CA ALA A 138 0.59 -2.87 -11.72
C ALA A 138 0.42 -3.51 -13.10
N GLN A 139 -0.51 -4.46 -13.25
CA GLN A 139 -0.77 -5.08 -14.57
C GLN A 139 -1.24 -4.06 -15.61
N ALA A 140 -2.12 -3.13 -15.24
CA ALA A 140 -2.56 -2.07 -16.14
C ALA A 140 -1.41 -1.16 -16.58
N ARG A 141 -0.49 -0.83 -15.67
CA ARG A 141 0.72 -0.04 -15.97
C ARG A 141 1.74 -0.81 -16.81
N MET A 142 1.88 -2.12 -16.60
CA MET A 142 2.70 -2.99 -17.47
C MET A 142 2.18 -2.99 -18.91
N ALA A 143 0.86 -3.05 -19.10
CA ALA A 143 0.24 -2.98 -20.43
C ALA A 143 0.50 -1.63 -21.14
N LEU A 144 0.76 -0.56 -20.37
CA LEU A 144 1.18 0.75 -20.87
C LEU A 144 2.70 0.91 -20.95
N GLN A 145 3.48 -0.15 -20.70
CA GLN A 145 4.95 -0.14 -20.63
C GLN A 145 5.53 0.85 -19.62
N ARG A 146 4.76 1.23 -18.59
CA ARG A 146 5.21 2.09 -17.48
C ARG A 146 5.87 1.25 -16.40
N TRP A 147 7.01 0.65 -16.72
CA TRP A 147 7.67 -0.39 -15.93
C TRP A 147 8.04 0.03 -14.50
N ALA A 148 8.58 1.24 -14.32
CA ALA A 148 8.99 1.73 -13.00
C ALA A 148 7.80 1.84 -12.04
N GLU A 149 6.70 2.46 -12.49
CA GLU A 149 5.50 2.63 -11.66
C GLU A 149 4.77 1.30 -11.42
N ALA A 150 4.80 0.40 -12.40
CA ALA A 150 4.28 -0.95 -12.25
C ALA A 150 5.08 -1.76 -11.22
N ALA A 151 6.41 -1.62 -11.21
CA ALA A 151 7.27 -2.28 -10.23
C ALA A 151 6.99 -1.79 -8.80
N VAL A 152 6.79 -0.49 -8.60
CA VAL A 152 6.43 0.08 -7.29
C VAL A 152 5.05 -0.41 -6.83
N ASP A 153 4.06 -0.46 -7.72
CA ASP A 153 2.74 -1.01 -7.38
C ASP A 153 2.80 -2.49 -7.02
N ALA A 154 3.56 -3.29 -7.78
CA ALA A 154 3.70 -4.71 -7.52
C ALA A 154 4.43 -4.98 -6.19
N GLU A 155 5.41 -4.16 -5.82
CA GLU A 155 6.04 -4.20 -4.49
C GLU A 155 5.06 -3.83 -3.38
N ALA A 156 4.28 -2.76 -3.54
CA ALA A 156 3.26 -2.37 -2.57
C ALA A 156 2.19 -3.46 -2.39
N SER A 157 1.85 -4.20 -3.46
CA SER A 157 0.96 -5.36 -3.39
C SER A 157 1.55 -6.50 -2.56
N VAL A 158 2.84 -6.82 -2.77
CA VAL A 158 3.55 -7.85 -2.00
C VAL A 158 3.70 -7.45 -0.54
N GLU A 159 3.97 -6.17 -0.24
CA GLU A 159 4.07 -5.68 1.14
C GLU A 159 2.72 -5.79 1.87
N ALA A 160 1.62 -5.52 1.17
CA ALA A 160 0.28 -5.67 1.72
C ALA A 160 -0.09 -7.15 1.97
N LYS A 161 0.32 -8.05 1.06
CA LYS A 161 0.10 -9.50 1.17
C LYS A 161 1.25 -10.29 0.56
N ARG A 162 2.10 -10.87 1.42
CA ARG A 162 3.33 -11.57 1.03
C ARG A 162 3.11 -13.01 0.53
N VAL A 163 2.15 -13.73 1.13
CA VAL A 163 1.87 -15.15 0.86
C VAL A 163 0.53 -15.30 0.13
N GLY A 164 0.48 -16.23 -0.83
CA GLY A 164 -0.66 -16.43 -1.73
C GLY A 164 -0.81 -15.30 -2.74
N ASN A 165 0.29 -14.62 -3.11
CA ASN A 165 0.33 -13.47 -4.01
C ASN A 165 1.42 -13.60 -5.09
N GLY A 166 1.66 -14.80 -5.61
CA GLY A 166 2.67 -15.06 -6.64
C GLY A 166 2.59 -14.19 -7.89
N LYS A 167 1.38 -13.74 -8.27
CA LYS A 167 1.20 -12.81 -9.40
C LYS A 167 1.86 -11.44 -9.15
N ALA A 168 1.83 -10.91 -7.92
CA ALA A 168 2.49 -9.64 -7.62
C ALA A 168 4.02 -9.78 -7.63
N TRP A 169 4.54 -10.87 -7.04
CA TRP A 169 5.95 -11.24 -7.14
C TRP A 169 6.43 -11.30 -8.59
N TRP A 170 5.65 -11.98 -9.45
CA TRP A 170 5.97 -12.15 -10.86
C TRP A 170 5.93 -10.81 -11.61
N ARG A 171 4.90 -9.98 -11.39
CA ARG A 171 4.76 -8.68 -12.07
C ARG A 171 5.94 -7.76 -11.79
N ARG A 172 6.40 -7.65 -10.54
CA ARG A 172 7.59 -6.84 -10.22
C ARG A 172 8.85 -7.44 -10.85
N GLY A 173 9.05 -8.75 -10.75
CA GLY A 173 10.18 -9.43 -11.38
C GLY A 173 10.24 -9.16 -12.88
N LYS A 174 9.10 -9.24 -13.57
CA LYS A 174 8.99 -8.93 -15.00
C LYS A 174 9.29 -7.46 -15.27
N CYS A 175 8.78 -6.52 -14.46
CA CYS A 175 9.11 -5.10 -14.62
C CYS A 175 10.62 -4.83 -14.45
N LEU A 176 11.26 -5.42 -13.44
CA LEU A 176 12.71 -5.28 -13.23
C LEU A 176 13.51 -5.85 -14.40
N LEU A 177 13.07 -6.99 -14.94
CA LEU A 177 13.65 -7.60 -16.12
C LEU A 177 13.55 -6.71 -17.37
N GLU A 178 12.37 -6.12 -17.63
CA GLU A 178 12.18 -5.21 -18.77
C GLU A 178 12.94 -3.88 -18.60
N MET A 179 13.23 -3.47 -17.37
CA MET A 179 14.11 -2.32 -17.07
C MET A 179 15.60 -2.66 -17.11
N GLY A 180 15.98 -3.92 -17.34
CA GLY A 180 17.38 -4.37 -17.36
C GLY A 180 18.05 -4.48 -15.99
N ARG A 181 17.29 -4.36 -14.89
CA ARG A 181 17.80 -4.49 -13.51
C ARG A 181 17.85 -5.97 -13.11
N LEU A 182 18.72 -6.73 -13.77
CA LEU A 182 18.71 -8.20 -13.74
C LEU A 182 19.06 -8.78 -12.36
N GLU A 183 20.05 -8.22 -11.67
CA GLU A 183 20.47 -8.69 -10.34
C GLU A 183 19.33 -8.52 -9.32
N GLU A 184 18.69 -7.34 -9.32
CA GLU A 184 17.55 -7.07 -8.46
C GLU A 184 16.35 -7.95 -8.80
N ALA A 185 16.10 -8.19 -10.10
CA ALA A 185 15.04 -9.09 -10.54
C ALA A 185 15.29 -10.51 -10.00
N ARG A 186 16.55 -10.98 -10.02
CA ARG A 186 16.92 -12.31 -9.56
C ARG A 186 16.73 -12.49 -8.06
N GLU A 187 17.15 -11.50 -7.27
CA GLU A 187 16.95 -11.51 -5.82
C GLU A 187 15.44 -11.44 -5.49
N TRP A 188 14.71 -10.54 -6.15
CA TRP A 188 13.28 -10.35 -5.93
C TRP A 188 12.48 -11.61 -6.21
N VAL A 189 12.66 -12.21 -7.39
CA VAL A 189 11.90 -13.41 -7.80
C VAL A 189 12.34 -14.62 -6.98
N GLY A 190 13.61 -14.72 -6.58
CA GLY A 190 14.10 -15.76 -5.68
C GLY A 190 13.33 -15.80 -4.35
N ARG A 191 13.16 -14.64 -3.71
CA ARG A 191 12.33 -14.54 -2.48
C ARG A 191 10.86 -14.90 -2.72
N GLY A 192 10.33 -14.57 -3.90
CA GLY A 192 8.96 -14.96 -4.27
C GLY A 192 8.80 -16.48 -4.40
N VAL A 193 9.81 -17.16 -4.96
CA VAL A 193 9.85 -18.63 -5.10
C VAL A 193 9.92 -19.33 -3.74
N GLU A 194 10.71 -18.80 -2.80
CA GLU A 194 10.79 -19.35 -1.43
C GLU A 194 9.43 -19.31 -0.70
N LEU A 195 8.57 -18.33 -1.02
CA LEU A 195 7.28 -18.13 -0.35
C LEU A 195 6.10 -18.81 -1.06
N GLU A 196 6.08 -18.80 -2.39
CA GLU A 196 4.94 -19.29 -3.20
C GLU A 196 5.16 -20.70 -3.75
N GLY A 197 6.40 -21.19 -3.70
CA GLY A 197 6.80 -22.51 -4.21
C GLY A 197 7.69 -22.44 -5.45
N GLU A 198 8.41 -23.54 -5.70
CA GLU A 198 9.38 -23.68 -6.79
C GLU A 198 8.78 -24.04 -8.15
N GLU A 199 7.45 -24.15 -8.24
CA GLU A 199 6.75 -24.51 -9.47
C GLU A 199 5.97 -23.33 -10.06
N GLY A 200 5.91 -23.26 -11.39
CA GLY A 200 5.08 -22.29 -12.11
C GLY A 200 5.81 -21.08 -12.69
N GLU A 201 5.05 -19.98 -12.88
CA GLU A 201 5.47 -18.80 -13.65
C GLU A 201 6.69 -18.07 -13.04
N LEU A 202 6.84 -18.11 -11.70
CA LEU A 202 7.98 -17.50 -11.01
C LEU A 202 9.28 -18.25 -11.32
N ALA A 203 9.27 -19.58 -11.26
CA ALA A 203 10.44 -20.40 -11.58
C ALA A 203 10.84 -20.27 -13.06
N ALA A 204 9.88 -20.17 -13.97
CA ALA A 204 10.15 -19.86 -15.37
C ALA A 204 10.83 -18.48 -15.53
N LEU A 205 10.36 -17.47 -14.79
CA LEU A 205 10.95 -16.14 -14.80
C LEU A 205 12.38 -16.12 -14.22
N VAL A 206 12.65 -16.90 -13.15
CA VAL A 206 14.02 -17.06 -12.63
C VAL A 206 14.96 -17.59 -13.72
N ARG A 207 14.55 -18.65 -14.42
CA ARG A 207 15.36 -19.23 -15.53
C ARG A 207 15.61 -18.22 -16.64
N GLU A 208 14.62 -17.40 -17.00
CA GLU A 208 14.78 -16.33 -18.00
C GLU A 208 15.80 -15.27 -17.52
N ILE A 209 15.71 -14.85 -16.26
CA ILE A 209 16.62 -13.86 -15.67
C ILE A 209 18.05 -14.41 -15.60
N ASP A 210 18.22 -15.66 -15.14
CA ASP A 210 19.53 -16.29 -15.05
C ASP A 210 20.20 -16.43 -16.41
N ALA A 211 19.45 -16.82 -17.45
CA ALA A 211 19.96 -16.89 -18.82
C ALA A 211 20.41 -15.51 -19.35
N LYS A 212 19.68 -14.44 -19.03
CA LYS A 212 20.07 -13.06 -19.39
C LYS A 212 21.29 -12.58 -18.61
N LEU A 213 21.39 -12.90 -17.32
CA LEU A 213 22.55 -12.56 -16.48
C LEU A 213 23.84 -13.20 -16.99
N VAL A 214 23.80 -14.47 -17.41
CA VAL A 214 24.97 -15.15 -17.99
C VAL A 214 25.43 -14.45 -19.27
N ARG A 215 24.50 -14.17 -20.19
CA ARG A 215 24.81 -13.46 -21.45
C ARG A 215 25.39 -12.06 -21.22
N GLU A 216 24.85 -11.34 -20.24
CA GLU A 216 25.34 -10.01 -19.86
C GLU A 216 26.78 -10.07 -19.32
N LYS A 217 27.06 -11.04 -18.44
CA LYS A 217 28.41 -11.27 -17.91
C LYS A 217 29.41 -11.64 -19.00
N GLU A 218 29.02 -12.49 -19.94
CA GLU A 218 29.86 -12.85 -21.09
C GLU A 218 30.15 -11.65 -21.99
N ARG A 219 29.14 -10.80 -22.26
CA ARG A 219 29.32 -9.55 -23.01
C ARG A 219 30.32 -8.61 -22.33
N VAL A 220 30.13 -8.36 -21.03
CA VAL A 220 31.02 -7.49 -20.24
C VAL A 220 32.44 -8.06 -20.19
N LYS A 221 32.60 -9.38 -20.12
CA LYS A 221 33.92 -10.02 -20.15
C LYS A 221 34.61 -9.81 -21.50
N ALA A 222 33.90 -10.04 -22.61
CA ALA A 222 34.43 -9.86 -23.96
C ALA A 222 34.81 -8.40 -24.25
N GLU A 223 34.02 -7.43 -23.77
CA GLU A 223 34.35 -5.99 -23.89
C GLU A 223 35.62 -5.64 -23.13
N LYS A 224 35.79 -6.15 -21.91
CA LYS A 224 37.02 -5.95 -21.12
C LYS A 224 38.25 -6.60 -21.75
N GLU A 225 38.10 -7.74 -22.41
CA GLU A 225 39.20 -8.39 -23.14
C GLU A 225 39.62 -7.57 -24.38
N LYS A 226 38.65 -7.08 -25.16
CA LYS A 226 38.92 -6.19 -26.31
C LYS A 226 39.57 -4.87 -25.89
N GLU A 227 39.14 -4.26 -24.77
CA GLU A 227 39.75 -3.04 -24.25
C GLU A 227 41.20 -3.26 -23.80
N LYS A 228 41.50 -4.43 -23.23
CA LYS A 228 42.88 -4.82 -22.87
C LYS A 228 43.75 -5.03 -24.10
N GLU A 229 43.21 -5.64 -25.16
CA GLU A 229 43.93 -5.82 -26.43
C GLU A 229 44.18 -4.49 -27.15
N ALA A 230 43.22 -3.56 -27.13
CA ALA A 230 43.38 -2.24 -27.75
C ALA A 230 44.38 -1.31 -27.03
N LYS A 231 44.69 -1.59 -25.76
CA LYS A 231 45.66 -0.83 -24.94
C LYS A 231 47.06 -1.44 -24.94
N LYS A 232 47.25 -2.60 -25.59
CA LYS A 232 48.53 -3.30 -25.69
C LYS A 232 49.18 -3.04 -27.05
#